data_AF-A0A6A6M1Q3-F1
#
_entry.id   AF-A0A6A6M1Q3-F1
#
_cell.length_a   1.000
_cell.length_b   1.000
_cell.length_c   1.000
_cell.angle_alpha   90.00
_cell.angle_beta   90.00
_cell.angle_gamma   90.00
#
_symmetry.space_group_name_H-M   'P 1'
#
loop_
_entity.id
_entity.type
_entity.pdbx_description
1 polymer ?
#
loop_
_entity_poly.entity_id
_entity_poly.type
_entity_poly.pdbx_seq_one_letter_code
_entity_poly.pdbx_strand_id
1 'polypeptide(L)'
;MAGRPEKKGACDLCLKGNRFTEKEICIVCSAKYCCRCVLKAMGSMPEGRKCVSCIGQRIDEAKRKNLGKCSRMLKQLLCEIEVKQIMKSERLCQANQLNPELVYVNSQALSQQELFLLQTCSNPPRELEQGRYWYDKISGLWGKEGKKPCQIISPQLVVGGFLQQNASNGNTNVLINNREITKVELLMLQLAGVKCEGATHLWTRVAKLVCLMLSLPTAPLDRVSGKQVGVEAEHGLYSPLLAGSG
;
A
#
# COMPACT_ATOMS: atom_id res chain seq x y z
N MET A 1 -2.27 46.06 -20.26
CA MET A 1 -1.98 45.87 -18.82
C MET A 1 -0.79 44.93 -18.69
N ALA A 2 0.36 45.44 -18.24
CA ALA A 2 1.58 44.63 -18.12
C ALA A 2 1.48 43.73 -16.87
N GLY A 3 1.39 42.42 -17.09
CA GLY A 3 1.48 41.42 -16.02
C GLY A 3 2.87 41.48 -15.38
N ARG A 4 2.95 41.78 -14.08
CA ARG A 4 4.22 41.72 -13.35
C ARG A 4 4.77 40.30 -13.43
N PRO A 5 6.08 40.12 -13.63
CA PRO A 5 6.68 38.79 -13.63
C PRO A 5 6.40 38.13 -12.27
N GLU A 6 5.73 36.99 -12.28
CA GLU A 6 5.51 36.18 -11.08
C GLU A 6 6.85 35.93 -10.40
N LYS A 7 7.06 36.51 -9.21
CA LYS A 7 8.24 36.22 -8.39
C LYS A 7 8.13 34.76 -7.95
N LYS A 8 8.78 33.87 -8.72
CA LYS A 8 8.78 32.42 -8.45
C LYS A 8 9.12 32.15 -6.99
N GLY A 9 8.17 31.52 -6.29
CA GLY A 9 8.33 31.13 -4.91
C GLY A 9 8.12 32.24 -3.88
N ALA A 10 7.49 33.36 -4.20
CA ALA A 10 6.96 34.29 -3.20
C ALA A 10 5.77 33.68 -2.43
N CYS A 11 5.37 34.30 -1.32
CA CYS A 11 4.13 33.97 -0.63
C CYS A 11 2.92 34.53 -1.41
N ASP A 12 1.90 33.72 -1.63
CA ASP A 12 0.72 34.09 -2.42
C ASP A 12 -0.19 35.14 -1.75
N LEU A 13 -0.01 35.40 -0.45
CA LEU A 13 -0.78 36.43 0.26
C LEU A 13 -0.06 37.78 0.38
N CYS A 14 1.19 37.79 0.85
CA CYS A 14 1.95 39.04 1.07
C CYS A 14 2.91 39.39 -0.07
N LEU A 15 3.08 38.51 -1.05
CA LEU A 15 4.00 38.65 -2.20
C LEU A 15 5.48 38.83 -1.81
N LYS A 16 5.83 38.52 -0.56
CA LYS A 16 7.20 38.58 -0.01
C LYS A 16 7.86 37.19 0.00
N GLY A 17 9.19 37.18 0.10
CA GLY A 17 10.02 35.98 0.13
C GLY A 17 10.52 35.54 -1.24
N ASN A 18 11.28 34.45 -1.25
CA ASN A 18 11.88 33.86 -2.45
C ASN A 18 11.75 32.33 -2.38
N ARG A 19 12.29 31.62 -3.38
CA ARG A 19 12.24 30.14 -3.44
C ARG A 19 12.84 29.41 -2.23
N PHE A 20 13.71 30.06 -1.47
CA PHE A 20 14.41 29.46 -0.32
C PHE A 20 13.70 29.71 1.02
N THR A 21 12.72 30.62 1.07
CA THR A 21 11.96 30.82 2.31
C THR A 21 11.00 29.67 2.52
N GLU A 22 11.02 29.06 3.72
CA GLU A 22 10.06 28.03 4.10
C GLU A 22 8.62 28.56 4.00
N LYS A 23 7.73 27.71 3.48
CA LYS A 23 6.31 28.01 3.26
C LYS A 23 5.49 26.77 3.51
N GLU A 24 4.28 26.96 4.00
CA GLU A 24 3.26 25.92 3.99
C GLU A 24 2.51 25.96 2.67
N ILE A 25 2.19 24.80 2.13
CA ILE A 25 1.56 24.68 0.80
C ILE A 25 0.14 24.15 0.99
N CYS A 26 -0.85 24.83 0.41
CA CYS A 26 -2.19 24.29 0.34
C CYS A 26 -2.16 23.02 -0.52
N ILE A 27 -2.61 21.89 0.05
CA ILE A 27 -2.57 20.60 -0.65
C ILE A 27 -3.48 20.57 -1.90
N VAL A 28 -4.52 21.41 -1.95
CA VAL A 28 -5.44 21.51 -3.10
C VAL A 28 -4.84 22.42 -4.19
N CYS A 29 -4.87 23.75 -3.99
CA CYS A 29 -4.50 24.71 -5.02
C CYS A 29 -2.99 24.93 -5.18
N SER A 30 -2.15 24.35 -4.32
CA SER A 30 -0.69 24.52 -4.32
C SER A 30 -0.19 25.94 -4.01
N ALA A 31 -1.07 26.85 -3.56
CA ALA A 31 -0.68 28.16 -3.05
C ALA A 31 0.22 28.03 -1.81
N LYS A 32 1.20 28.91 -1.69
CA LYS A 32 2.32 28.89 -0.73
C LYS A 32 2.22 30.07 0.21
N TYR A 33 2.22 29.80 1.51
CA TYR A 33 2.07 30.82 2.55
C TYR A 33 3.29 30.82 3.47
N CYS A 34 3.87 32.00 3.69
CA CYS A 34 4.94 32.16 4.67
C CYS A 34 4.41 32.04 6.10
N CYS A 35 5.31 31.93 7.06
CA CYS A 35 4.99 31.77 8.48
C CYS A 35 4.05 32.85 9.04
N ARG A 36 4.12 34.08 8.54
CA ARG A 36 3.25 35.20 8.97
C ARG A 36 1.87 35.20 8.32
N CYS A 37 1.71 34.50 7.20
CA CYS A 37 0.49 34.52 6.39
C CYS A 37 -0.32 33.22 6.47
N VAL A 38 0.30 32.12 6.91
CA VAL A 38 -0.32 30.79 6.89
C VAL A 38 -1.61 30.72 7.71
N LEU A 39 -1.62 31.24 8.94
CA LEU A 39 -2.82 31.23 9.81
C LEU A 39 -3.93 32.13 9.26
N LYS A 40 -3.57 33.25 8.61
CA LYS A 40 -4.54 34.12 7.94
C LYS A 40 -5.16 33.44 6.70
N ALA A 41 -4.37 32.65 5.98
CA ALA A 41 -4.81 32.01 4.74
C ALA A 41 -5.52 30.66 4.95
N MET A 42 -5.16 29.91 5.99
CA MET A 42 -5.68 28.56 6.27
C MET A 42 -6.60 28.50 7.49
N GLY A 43 -6.72 29.60 8.25
CA GLY A 43 -7.56 29.65 9.44
C GLY A 43 -7.14 28.64 10.50
N SER A 44 -8.12 27.97 11.11
CA SER A 44 -7.93 26.92 12.11
C SER A 44 -7.53 25.55 11.55
N MET A 45 -7.40 25.42 10.22
CA MET A 45 -7.02 24.17 9.53
C MET A 45 -7.91 22.94 9.84
N PRO A 46 -9.25 23.04 9.75
CA PRO A 46 -10.16 21.93 10.09
C PRO A 46 -10.07 20.72 9.16
N GLU A 47 -9.51 20.90 7.95
CA GLU A 47 -9.25 19.84 6.97
C GLU A 47 -7.74 19.68 6.68
N GLY A 48 -6.89 20.10 7.61
CA GLY A 48 -5.45 20.10 7.44
C GLY A 48 -4.95 21.31 6.66
N ARG A 49 -3.89 21.12 5.87
CA ARG A 49 -3.22 22.17 5.09
C ARG A 49 -4.04 22.60 3.86
N LYS A 50 -5.22 23.15 4.08
CA LYS A 50 -6.07 23.78 3.06
C LYS A 50 -6.21 25.26 3.35
N CYS A 51 -6.12 26.11 2.31
CA CYS A 51 -6.55 27.49 2.47
C CYS A 51 -8.08 27.54 2.64
N VAL A 52 -8.58 28.61 3.24
CA VAL A 52 -10.01 28.76 3.56
C VAL A 52 -10.92 28.60 2.34
N SER A 53 -10.45 28.97 1.15
CA SER A 53 -11.17 28.80 -0.12
C SER A 53 -11.18 27.38 -0.68
N CYS A 54 -10.33 26.48 -0.17
CA CYS A 54 -10.22 25.09 -0.61
C CYS A 54 -10.81 24.09 0.39
N ILE A 55 -11.39 24.56 1.50
CA ILE A 55 -12.11 23.67 2.43
C ILE A 55 -13.26 22.99 1.67
N GLY A 56 -13.46 21.68 1.91
CA GLY A 56 -14.42 20.84 1.20
C GLY A 56 -13.96 20.36 -0.18
N GLN A 57 -12.88 20.92 -0.74
CA GLN A 57 -12.36 20.50 -2.05
C GLN A 57 -11.50 19.25 -1.93
N ARG A 58 -11.64 18.34 -2.90
CA ARG A 58 -10.82 17.12 -2.97
C ARG A 58 -9.36 17.46 -3.29
N ILE A 59 -8.44 16.62 -2.82
CA ILE A 59 -7.02 16.72 -3.18
C ILE A 59 -6.75 16.08 -4.53
N ASP A 60 -5.65 16.49 -5.15
CA ASP A 60 -5.04 15.72 -6.23
C ASP A 60 -4.51 14.39 -5.67
N GLU A 61 -4.88 13.29 -6.32
CA GLU A 61 -4.50 11.93 -5.96
C GLU A 61 -2.97 11.75 -5.93
N ALA A 62 -2.21 12.47 -6.76
CA ALA A 62 -0.75 12.44 -6.76
C ALA A 62 -0.13 12.97 -5.44
N LYS A 63 -0.89 13.77 -4.68
CA LYS A 63 -0.46 14.35 -3.39
C LYS A 63 -0.83 13.51 -2.18
N ARG A 64 -1.61 12.42 -2.34
CA ARG A 64 -2.13 11.58 -1.24
C ARG A 64 -1.03 11.02 -0.34
N LYS A 65 0.07 10.55 -0.94
CA LYS A 65 1.26 10.07 -0.23
C LYS A 65 1.92 11.09 0.70
N ASN A 66 1.52 12.36 0.61
CA ASN A 66 2.00 13.44 1.45
C ASN A 66 1.00 13.87 2.53
N LEU A 67 -0.16 13.22 2.64
CA LEU A 67 -1.12 13.48 3.70
C LEU A 67 -0.51 13.18 5.08
N GLY A 68 -0.75 14.08 6.02
CA GLY A 68 -0.23 13.98 7.38
C GLY A 68 1.27 14.25 7.51
N LYS A 69 1.97 14.61 6.42
CA LYS A 69 3.37 15.06 6.46
C LYS A 69 3.41 16.56 6.75
N CYS A 70 3.66 16.88 8.02
CA CYS A 70 3.80 18.25 8.49
C CYS A 70 5.13 18.89 8.06
N SER A 71 5.11 20.17 7.67
CA SER A 71 6.33 20.94 7.39
C SER A 71 7.08 21.31 8.67
N ARG A 72 8.38 21.65 8.54
CA ARG A 72 9.17 22.16 9.66
C ARG A 72 8.61 23.49 10.17
N MET A 73 8.26 24.39 9.26
CA MET A 73 7.65 25.68 9.56
C MET A 73 6.40 25.56 10.43
N LEU A 74 5.48 24.64 10.11
CA LEU A 74 4.25 24.48 10.88
C LEU A 74 4.51 23.97 12.31
N LYS A 75 5.50 23.09 12.48
CA LYS A 75 5.97 22.64 13.81
C LYS A 75 6.62 23.75 14.64
N GLN A 76 7.18 24.78 14.01
CA GLN A 76 7.75 25.93 14.70
C GLN A 76 6.70 26.97 15.08
N LEU A 77 5.57 27.02 14.36
CA LEU A 77 4.53 28.02 14.55
C LEU A 77 3.45 27.62 15.54
N LEU A 78 3.16 26.33 15.65
CA LEU A 78 2.08 25.78 16.45
C LEU A 78 2.63 24.79 17.47
N CYS A 79 1.91 24.62 18.58
CA CYS A 79 2.32 23.63 19.56
C CYS A 79 2.13 22.20 19.01
N GLU A 80 2.83 21.22 19.59
CA GLU A 80 2.83 19.84 19.10
C GLU A 80 1.41 19.23 19.05
N ILE A 81 0.57 19.56 20.03
CA ILE A 81 -0.81 19.07 20.12
C ILE A 81 -1.65 19.58 18.95
N GLU A 82 -1.58 20.88 18.64
CA GLU A 82 -2.29 21.49 17.52
C GLU A 82 -1.83 20.88 16.19
N VAL A 83 -0.51 20.73 16.00
CA VAL A 83 0.03 20.11 14.78
C VAL A 83 -0.48 18.68 14.61
N LYS A 84 -0.49 17.87 15.68
CA LYS A 84 -1.03 16.51 15.63
C LYS A 84 -2.52 16.51 15.27
N GLN A 85 -3.30 17.41 15.85
CA GLN A 85 -4.72 17.53 15.55
C GLN A 85 -4.98 17.95 14.10
N ILE A 86 -4.20 18.90 13.57
CA ILE A 86 -4.28 19.35 12.17
C ILE A 86 -3.93 18.20 11.22
N MET A 87 -2.84 17.46 11.48
CA MET A 87 -2.42 16.32 10.65
C MET A 87 -3.36 15.11 10.76
N LYS A 88 -4.06 14.96 11.89
CA LYS A 88 -5.15 13.99 12.05
C LYS A 88 -6.34 14.40 11.20
N SER A 89 -6.75 15.66 11.27
CA SER A 89 -7.86 16.22 10.49
C SER A 89 -7.58 16.17 8.99
N GLU A 90 -6.34 16.44 8.56
CA GLU A 90 -5.91 16.28 7.17
C GLU A 90 -6.11 14.87 6.64
N ARG A 91 -5.84 13.85 7.45
CA ARG A 91 -5.97 12.45 7.02
C ARG A 91 -7.41 11.93 7.07
N LEU A 92 -8.22 12.45 8.00
CA LEU A 92 -9.53 11.89 8.30
C LEU A 92 -10.69 12.67 7.69
N CYS A 93 -10.51 13.91 7.24
CA CYS A 93 -11.61 14.68 6.67
C CYS A 93 -12.18 13.99 5.41
N GLN A 94 -13.49 14.11 5.22
CA GLN A 94 -14.24 13.46 4.14
C GLN A 94 -13.68 13.84 2.76
N ALA A 95 -13.33 15.11 2.56
CA ALA A 95 -12.79 15.60 1.29
C ALA A 95 -11.44 14.98 0.90
N ASN A 96 -10.66 14.46 1.87
CA ASN A 96 -9.38 13.82 1.60
C ASN A 96 -9.47 12.29 1.55
N GLN A 97 -10.64 11.70 1.89
CA GLN A 97 -10.85 10.26 1.73
C GLN A 97 -10.76 9.85 0.26
N LEU A 98 -10.30 8.63 0.03
CA LEU A 98 -10.21 8.05 -1.31
C LEU A 98 -11.62 7.98 -1.92
N ASN A 99 -11.75 8.36 -3.20
CA ASN A 99 -13.03 8.25 -3.90
C ASN A 99 -13.29 6.77 -4.26
N PRO A 100 -14.36 6.12 -3.75
CA PRO A 100 -14.66 4.72 -4.05
C PRO A 100 -14.78 4.44 -5.55
N GLU A 101 -15.35 5.38 -6.32
CA GLU A 101 -15.58 5.25 -7.76
C GLU A 101 -14.28 5.19 -8.59
N LEU A 102 -13.15 5.59 -8.01
CA LEU A 102 -11.83 5.53 -8.64
C LEU A 102 -11.06 4.25 -8.28
N VAL A 103 -11.63 3.38 -7.45
CA VAL A 103 -11.06 2.10 -7.05
C VAL A 103 -11.90 0.99 -7.65
N TYR A 104 -11.31 0.19 -8.52
CA TYR A 104 -11.97 -0.95 -9.14
C TYR A 104 -11.41 -2.23 -8.54
N VAL A 105 -12.29 -3.12 -8.11
CA VAL A 105 -11.95 -4.47 -7.66
C VAL A 105 -12.74 -5.45 -8.50
N ASN A 106 -12.01 -6.37 -9.16
CA ASN A 106 -12.62 -7.35 -10.07
C ASN A 106 -13.51 -6.68 -11.13
N SER A 107 -12.95 -5.64 -11.78
CA SER A 107 -13.60 -4.85 -12.83
C SER A 107 -14.86 -4.05 -12.43
N GLN A 108 -15.19 -3.98 -11.14
CA GLN A 108 -16.31 -3.18 -10.62
C GLN A 108 -15.79 -2.04 -9.72
N ALA A 109 -16.32 -0.83 -9.91
CA ALA A 109 -16.03 0.30 -9.03
C ALA A 109 -16.60 0.05 -7.64
N LEU A 110 -15.86 0.40 -6.59
CA LEU A 110 -16.31 0.22 -5.22
C LEU A 110 -17.39 1.24 -4.84
N SER A 111 -18.33 0.79 -4.01
CA SER A 111 -19.20 1.65 -3.21
C SER A 111 -18.47 2.18 -1.97
N GLN A 112 -19.06 3.18 -1.31
CA GLN A 112 -18.53 3.73 -0.06
C GLN A 112 -18.46 2.66 1.04
N GLN A 113 -19.45 1.78 1.10
CA GLN A 113 -19.52 0.66 2.05
C GLN A 113 -18.43 -0.37 1.77
N GLU A 114 -18.21 -0.75 0.52
CA GLU A 114 -17.15 -1.70 0.15
C GLU A 114 -15.76 -1.15 0.42
N LEU A 115 -15.52 0.13 0.11
CA LEU A 115 -14.25 0.78 0.45
C LEU A 115 -14.02 0.78 1.96
N PHE A 116 -15.05 1.08 2.74
CA PHE A 116 -14.98 1.03 4.20
C PHE A 116 -14.68 -0.38 4.71
N LEU A 117 -15.35 -1.41 4.20
CA LEU A 117 -15.08 -2.81 4.54
C LEU A 117 -13.64 -3.20 4.22
N LEU A 118 -13.14 -2.79 3.04
CA LEU A 118 -11.78 -3.08 2.61
C LEU A 118 -10.74 -2.41 3.52
N GLN A 119 -10.98 -1.17 3.97
CA GLN A 119 -10.07 -0.42 4.84
C GLN A 119 -10.10 -0.84 6.32
N THR A 120 -11.23 -1.39 6.79
CA THR A 120 -11.44 -1.72 8.22
C THR A 120 -11.38 -3.20 8.54
N CYS A 121 -11.22 -4.06 7.54
CA CYS A 121 -11.00 -5.49 7.76
C CYS A 121 -9.71 -5.75 8.56
N SER A 122 -9.61 -6.94 9.17
CA SER A 122 -8.50 -7.30 10.07
C SER A 122 -7.11 -7.26 9.41
N ASN A 123 -7.04 -7.42 8.09
CA ASN A 123 -5.80 -7.35 7.32
C ASN A 123 -6.06 -6.62 5.98
N PRO A 124 -6.08 -5.27 5.99
CA PRO A 124 -6.43 -4.47 4.82
C PRO A 124 -5.30 -4.40 3.78
N PRO A 125 -5.61 -4.06 2.51
CA PRO A 125 -4.58 -3.80 1.52
C PRO A 125 -3.70 -2.62 1.96
N ARG A 126 -2.39 -2.82 1.88
CA ARG A 126 -1.41 -1.76 2.18
C ARG A 126 -1.43 -0.74 1.06
N GLU A 127 -1.43 0.54 1.44
CA GLU A 127 -1.33 1.67 0.50
C GLU A 127 -2.39 1.59 -0.63
N LEU A 128 -3.66 1.37 -0.24
CA LEU A 128 -4.76 1.41 -1.21
C LEU A 128 -4.86 2.79 -1.86
N GLU A 129 -4.71 2.81 -3.18
CA GLU A 129 -4.75 4.01 -4.01
C GLU A 129 -5.84 3.85 -5.08
N GLN A 130 -6.12 4.93 -5.81
CA GLN A 130 -6.93 4.83 -7.02
C GLN A 130 -6.31 3.85 -8.03
N GLY A 131 -7.15 3.14 -8.76
CA GLY A 131 -6.70 2.19 -9.77
C GLY A 131 -7.55 0.93 -9.83
N ARG A 132 -7.01 -0.06 -10.55
CA ARG A 132 -7.68 -1.32 -10.83
C ARG A 132 -6.95 -2.49 -10.17
N TYR A 133 -7.71 -3.27 -9.42
CA TYR A 133 -7.24 -4.36 -8.60
C TYR A 133 -8.08 -5.62 -8.85
N TRP A 134 -7.50 -6.76 -8.51
CA TRP A 134 -8.22 -8.02 -8.43
C TRP A 134 -8.09 -8.60 -7.03
N TYR A 135 -9.14 -9.30 -6.63
CA TYR A 135 -9.27 -9.90 -5.32
C TYR A 135 -9.91 -11.28 -5.43
N ASP A 136 -9.22 -12.29 -4.89
CA ASP A 136 -9.77 -13.62 -4.71
C ASP A 136 -10.35 -13.76 -3.29
N LYS A 137 -11.67 -13.69 -3.19
CA LYS A 137 -12.40 -13.80 -1.92
C LYS A 137 -12.18 -15.13 -1.18
N ILE A 138 -11.83 -16.20 -1.89
CA ILE A 138 -11.64 -17.53 -1.28
C ILE A 138 -10.30 -17.59 -0.56
N SER A 139 -9.24 -17.13 -1.23
CA SER A 139 -7.86 -17.24 -0.72
C SER A 139 -7.37 -16.00 0.02
N GLY A 140 -7.98 -14.84 -0.22
CA GLY A 140 -7.51 -13.54 0.24
C GLY A 140 -6.43 -12.91 -0.66
N LEU A 141 -6.09 -13.53 -1.81
CA LEU A 141 -5.07 -12.99 -2.71
C LEU A 141 -5.51 -11.65 -3.30
N TRP A 142 -4.60 -10.70 -3.29
CA TRP A 142 -4.79 -9.33 -3.75
C TRP A 142 -3.66 -8.91 -4.70
N GLY A 143 -4.01 -8.21 -5.76
CA GLY A 143 -3.06 -7.68 -6.73
C GLY A 143 -3.64 -6.53 -7.56
N LYS A 144 -2.78 -5.81 -8.27
CA LYS A 144 -3.22 -4.89 -9.33
C LYS A 144 -3.66 -5.71 -10.56
N GLU A 145 -4.70 -5.25 -11.28
CA GLU A 145 -5.14 -5.90 -12.53
C GLU A 145 -3.94 -6.10 -13.48
N GLY A 146 -3.86 -7.29 -14.06
CA GLY A 146 -2.78 -7.72 -14.95
C GLY A 146 -1.44 -8.01 -14.28
N LYS A 147 -1.38 -8.07 -12.94
CA LYS A 147 -0.17 -8.40 -12.17
C LYS A 147 -0.39 -9.64 -11.30
N LYS A 148 0.70 -10.36 -11.03
CA LYS A 148 0.76 -11.44 -10.04
C LYS A 148 0.32 -10.93 -8.65
N PRO A 149 -0.12 -11.82 -7.73
CA PRO A 149 -0.48 -11.39 -6.38
C PRO A 149 0.67 -10.68 -5.67
N CYS A 150 0.34 -9.63 -4.91
CA CYS A 150 1.31 -8.83 -4.15
C CYS A 150 1.03 -8.80 -2.65
N GLN A 151 -0.16 -9.22 -2.22
CA GLN A 151 -0.55 -9.27 -0.82
C GLN A 151 -1.60 -10.36 -0.59
N ILE A 152 -1.69 -10.86 0.64
CA ILE A 152 -2.87 -11.53 1.17
C ILE A 152 -3.60 -10.54 2.07
N ILE A 153 -4.87 -10.26 1.81
CA ILE A 153 -5.77 -9.47 2.67
C ILE A 153 -6.78 -10.40 3.36
N SER A 154 -7.63 -9.87 4.24
CA SER A 154 -8.71 -10.65 4.85
C SER A 154 -9.53 -11.39 3.77
N PRO A 155 -9.74 -12.72 3.88
CA PRO A 155 -10.59 -13.45 2.95
C PRO A 155 -12.07 -13.17 3.21
N GLN A 156 -12.95 -13.64 2.32
CA GLN A 156 -14.41 -13.58 2.44
C GLN A 156 -15.00 -12.15 2.49
N LEU A 157 -14.24 -11.15 2.04
CA LEU A 157 -14.78 -9.79 1.88
C LEU A 157 -15.76 -9.76 0.69
N VAL A 158 -16.91 -9.13 0.91
CA VAL A 158 -17.90 -8.87 -0.13
C VAL A 158 -17.59 -7.50 -0.73
N VAL A 159 -16.62 -7.46 -1.65
CA VAL A 159 -16.16 -6.24 -2.31
C VAL A 159 -15.91 -6.48 -3.81
N GLY A 160 -16.37 -5.54 -4.63
CA GLY A 160 -16.16 -5.57 -6.08
C GLY A 160 -16.96 -6.67 -6.79
N GLY A 161 -16.54 -6.96 -8.02
CA GLY A 161 -17.20 -7.93 -8.90
C GLY A 161 -16.69 -9.37 -8.77
N PHE A 162 -17.10 -10.21 -9.71
CA PHE A 162 -16.59 -11.58 -9.85
C PHE A 162 -15.14 -11.59 -10.34
N LEU A 163 -14.32 -12.46 -9.75
CA LEU A 163 -12.92 -12.63 -10.14
C LEU A 163 -12.83 -13.05 -11.61
N GLN A 164 -12.14 -12.24 -12.40
CA GLN A 164 -11.95 -12.47 -13.85
C GLN A 164 -10.85 -13.50 -14.11
N GLN A 165 -11.00 -14.30 -15.16
CA GLN A 165 -10.00 -15.30 -15.52
C GLN A 165 -8.65 -14.69 -15.87
N ASN A 166 -8.65 -13.58 -16.59
CA ASN A 166 -7.44 -12.83 -16.97
C ASN A 166 -6.98 -11.82 -15.91
N ALA A 167 -7.51 -11.85 -14.68
CA ALA A 167 -7.27 -10.83 -13.65
C ALA A 167 -5.78 -10.56 -13.36
N SER A 168 -4.94 -11.58 -13.39
CA SER A 168 -3.48 -11.48 -13.19
C SER A 168 -2.66 -11.53 -14.49
N ASN A 169 -3.33 -11.51 -15.65
CA ASN A 169 -2.71 -11.73 -16.97
C ASN A 169 -1.85 -13.02 -17.01
N GLY A 170 -2.44 -14.13 -16.54
CA GLY A 170 -1.84 -15.45 -16.64
C GLY A 170 -1.73 -15.93 -18.09
N ASN A 171 -0.84 -16.91 -18.31
CA ASN A 171 -0.60 -17.52 -19.62
C ASN A 171 -0.10 -18.97 -19.49
N THR A 172 -0.69 -19.69 -18.55
CA THR A 172 -0.28 -21.05 -18.17
C THR A 172 -1.38 -22.09 -18.42
N ASN A 173 -2.60 -21.67 -18.77
CA ASN A 173 -3.81 -22.52 -18.81
C ASN A 173 -4.13 -23.23 -17.48
N VAL A 174 -3.48 -22.84 -16.38
CA VAL A 174 -3.72 -23.37 -15.03
C VAL A 174 -4.58 -22.37 -14.26
N LEU A 175 -5.67 -22.84 -13.66
CA LEU A 175 -6.64 -21.99 -12.98
C LEU A 175 -6.59 -22.20 -11.46
N ILE A 176 -6.56 -21.09 -10.72
CA ILE A 176 -6.81 -21.06 -9.27
C ILE A 176 -8.04 -20.18 -9.04
N ASN A 177 -9.11 -20.77 -8.49
CA ASN A 177 -10.37 -20.07 -8.19
C ASN A 177 -10.90 -19.24 -9.38
N ASN A 178 -10.87 -19.84 -10.58
CA ASN A 178 -11.28 -19.24 -11.86
C ASN A 178 -10.34 -18.17 -12.43
N ARG A 179 -9.20 -17.87 -11.78
CA ARG A 179 -8.15 -17.00 -12.32
C ARG A 179 -7.02 -17.82 -12.93
N GLU A 180 -6.60 -17.45 -14.12
CA GLU A 180 -5.42 -18.02 -14.74
C GLU A 180 -4.14 -17.46 -14.12
N ILE A 181 -3.29 -18.37 -13.64
CA ILE A 181 -2.07 -17.98 -12.93
C ILE A 181 -0.93 -17.64 -13.89
N THR A 182 -0.02 -16.80 -13.42
CA THR A 182 1.21 -16.46 -14.13
C THR A 182 2.23 -17.60 -14.10
N LYS A 183 3.19 -17.60 -15.04
CA LYS A 183 4.32 -18.55 -15.02
C LYS A 183 5.11 -18.54 -13.71
N VAL A 184 5.24 -17.37 -13.08
CA VAL A 184 5.93 -17.24 -11.79
C VAL A 184 5.15 -17.97 -10.70
N GLU A 185 3.83 -17.77 -10.62
CA GLU A 185 2.98 -18.51 -9.68
C GLU A 185 3.08 -20.02 -9.92
N LEU A 186 3.02 -20.47 -11.18
CA LEU A 186 3.15 -21.90 -11.52
C LEU A 186 4.50 -22.49 -11.08
N LEU A 187 5.61 -21.78 -11.30
CA LEU A 187 6.92 -22.19 -10.83
C LEU A 187 6.95 -22.33 -9.29
N MET A 188 6.38 -21.37 -8.57
CA MET A 188 6.33 -21.44 -7.10
C MET A 188 5.50 -22.64 -6.62
N LEU A 189 4.41 -22.98 -7.31
CA LEU A 189 3.62 -24.17 -7.02
C LEU A 189 4.43 -25.45 -7.23
N GLN A 190 5.13 -25.56 -8.36
CA GLN A 190 5.99 -26.71 -8.67
C GLN A 190 7.12 -26.86 -7.65
N LEU A 191 7.78 -25.76 -7.25
CA LEU A 191 8.81 -25.76 -6.22
C LEU A 191 8.27 -26.19 -4.84
N ALA A 192 7.00 -25.90 -4.55
CA ALA A 192 6.33 -26.38 -3.35
C ALA A 192 5.86 -27.85 -3.44
N GLY A 193 6.22 -28.58 -4.50
CA GLY A 193 5.82 -29.97 -4.73
C GLY A 193 4.38 -30.13 -5.19
N VAL A 194 3.71 -29.05 -5.61
CA VAL A 194 2.33 -29.08 -6.09
C VAL A 194 2.35 -29.50 -7.55
N LYS A 195 1.83 -30.70 -7.82
CA LYS A 195 1.64 -31.18 -9.19
C LYS A 195 0.53 -30.37 -9.86
N CYS A 196 0.89 -29.64 -10.91
CA CYS A 196 -0.02 -28.85 -11.73
C CYS A 196 0.02 -29.42 -13.15
N GLU A 197 -0.88 -30.35 -13.49
CA GLU A 197 -1.00 -30.92 -14.84
C GLU A 197 -2.26 -30.39 -15.53
N GLY A 198 -2.14 -29.72 -16.67
CA GLY A 198 -3.29 -29.25 -17.47
C GLY A 198 -4.26 -28.31 -16.73
N ALA A 199 -5.51 -28.25 -17.19
CA ALA A 199 -6.61 -27.44 -16.65
C ALA A 199 -7.08 -27.93 -15.26
N THR A 200 -6.14 -27.96 -14.30
CA THR A 200 -6.39 -28.35 -12.92
C THR A 200 -6.93 -27.15 -12.15
N HIS A 201 -8.13 -27.28 -11.60
CA HIS A 201 -8.69 -26.34 -10.62
C HIS A 201 -8.13 -26.65 -9.22
N LEU A 202 -7.14 -25.89 -8.76
CA LEU A 202 -6.54 -26.09 -7.43
C LEU A 202 -7.35 -25.31 -6.36
N TRP A 203 -7.72 -25.98 -5.26
CA TRP A 203 -8.46 -25.38 -4.13
C TRP A 203 -7.59 -25.10 -2.88
N THR A 204 -7.80 -23.89 -2.35
CA THR A 204 -7.55 -23.29 -1.00
C THR A 204 -6.22 -23.50 -0.27
N ARG A 205 -5.65 -24.70 -0.10
CA ARG A 205 -4.46 -24.86 0.77
C ARG A 205 -3.17 -24.32 0.15
N VAL A 206 -3.12 -24.24 -1.18
CA VAL A 206 -1.90 -23.93 -1.93
C VAL A 206 -1.71 -22.43 -2.20
N ALA A 207 -2.82 -21.68 -2.34
CA ALA A 207 -2.80 -20.25 -2.68
C ALA A 207 -2.09 -19.36 -1.63
N LYS A 208 -2.20 -19.72 -0.33
CA LYS A 208 -1.50 -19.00 0.75
C LYS A 208 0.02 -19.16 0.65
N LEU A 209 0.47 -20.34 0.21
CA LEU A 209 1.89 -20.65 0.03
C LEU A 209 2.49 -19.83 -1.13
N VAL A 210 1.72 -19.66 -2.21
CA VAL A 210 2.12 -18.86 -3.38
C VAL A 210 2.43 -17.41 -2.99
N CYS A 211 1.53 -16.73 -2.27
CA CYS A 211 1.82 -15.33 -1.90
C CYS A 211 2.86 -15.20 -0.79
N LEU A 212 2.92 -16.14 0.17
CA LEU A 212 4.00 -16.14 1.17
C LEU A 212 5.36 -16.23 0.48
N MET A 213 5.48 -17.11 -0.51
CA MET A 213 6.72 -17.31 -1.24
C MET A 213 7.03 -16.18 -2.25
N LEU A 214 6.01 -15.53 -2.84
CA LEU A 214 6.17 -14.38 -3.74
C LEU A 214 6.43 -13.04 -3.02
N SER A 215 6.23 -12.99 -1.71
CA SER A 215 6.47 -11.83 -0.85
C SER A 215 7.83 -11.87 -0.14
N LEU A 216 8.56 -12.99 -0.24
CA LEU A 216 9.92 -13.11 0.26
C LEU A 216 10.86 -12.34 -0.68
N PRO A 217 11.82 -11.55 -0.15
CA PRO A 217 12.89 -11.01 -0.97
C PRO A 217 13.62 -12.17 -1.64
N THR A 218 13.76 -12.14 -2.96
CA THR A 218 14.55 -13.12 -3.69
C THR A 218 16.00 -13.00 -3.22
N ALA A 219 16.47 -13.97 -2.43
CA ALA A 219 17.90 -14.11 -2.19
C ALA A 219 18.59 -14.33 -3.55
N PRO A 220 19.73 -13.70 -3.84
CA PRO A 220 20.48 -13.98 -5.05
C PRO A 220 20.90 -15.45 -5.04
N LEU A 221 20.63 -16.15 -6.15
CA LEU A 221 21.17 -17.48 -6.40
C LEU A 221 22.68 -17.33 -6.68
N ASP A 222 23.48 -17.23 -5.62
CA ASP A 222 24.92 -17.39 -5.75
C ASP A 222 25.24 -18.86 -5.99
N ARG A 223 25.90 -19.10 -7.14
CA ARG A 223 26.51 -20.37 -7.52
C ARG A 223 27.31 -20.92 -6.35
N VAL A 224 26.89 -22.07 -5.81
CA VAL A 224 27.77 -22.92 -5.02
C VAL A 224 28.79 -23.53 -5.98
N SER A 225 29.94 -22.85 -6.13
CA SER A 225 31.16 -23.50 -6.61
C SER A 225 31.63 -24.43 -5.50
N GLY A 226 31.82 -25.71 -5.85
CA GLY A 226 32.20 -26.74 -4.91
C GLY A 226 33.45 -26.42 -4.11
N LYS A 227 33.43 -26.84 -2.84
CA LYS A 227 34.62 -27.29 -2.13
C LYS A 227 34.22 -28.42 -1.19
N GLN A 228 34.77 -29.57 -1.53
CA GLN A 228 34.80 -30.80 -0.75
C GLN A 228 35.71 -30.52 0.46
N VAL A 229 35.17 -30.66 1.67
CA VAL A 229 35.97 -30.82 2.89
C VAL A 229 35.25 -31.90 3.70
N GLY A 230 35.81 -33.11 3.69
CA GLY A 230 35.45 -34.15 4.63
C GLY A 230 36.22 -33.95 5.93
N VAL A 231 35.61 -34.28 7.06
CA VAL A 231 36.30 -34.73 8.28
C VAL A 231 35.36 -35.68 9.04
N GLU A 232 35.78 -36.94 9.03
CA GLU A 232 35.79 -37.98 10.07
C GLU A 232 34.56 -38.26 10.94
N ALA A 233 34.23 -39.55 10.91
CA ALA A 233 33.41 -40.26 11.89
C ALA A 233 34.27 -40.64 13.09
N GLU A 234 33.74 -40.48 14.30
CA GLU A 234 34.13 -41.31 15.43
C GLU A 234 32.89 -41.89 16.12
N HIS A 235 32.90 -43.23 16.17
CA HIS A 235 32.04 -44.08 16.98
C HIS A 235 32.52 -44.04 18.44
N GLY A 236 31.60 -44.01 19.41
CA GLY A 236 31.95 -44.16 20.81
C GLY A 236 30.75 -44.45 21.70
N LEU A 237 30.63 -45.72 22.10
CA LEU A 237 29.65 -46.34 22.99
C LEU A 237 29.65 -45.74 24.41
N TYR A 238 28.48 -45.55 25.05
CA TYR A 238 28.00 -46.34 26.21
C TYR A 238 26.66 -45.82 26.77
N SER A 239 25.90 -46.78 27.29
CA SER A 239 24.49 -46.82 27.70
C SER A 239 24.15 -46.15 29.06
N PRO A 240 22.87 -46.10 29.48
CA PRO A 240 22.31 -45.18 30.48
C PRO A 240 22.30 -45.75 31.91
N LEU A 241 22.16 -44.88 32.92
CA LEU A 241 21.84 -45.28 34.29
C LEU A 241 20.50 -44.68 34.75
N LEU A 242 19.62 -45.60 35.15
CA LEU A 242 18.35 -45.42 35.84
C LEU A 242 18.59 -45.22 37.35
N ALA A 243 17.66 -44.48 37.95
CA ALA A 243 17.05 -44.67 39.28
C ALA A 243 17.92 -44.76 40.56
N GLY A 244 17.49 -43.97 41.55
CA GLY A 244 17.86 -44.12 42.95
C GLY A 244 17.16 -43.09 43.84
N SER A 245 15.94 -43.39 44.25
CA SER A 245 15.26 -42.80 45.41
C SER A 245 15.80 -43.47 46.68
N GLY A 246 16.03 -42.71 47.76
CA GLY A 246 16.48 -43.24 49.05
C GLY A 246 17.28 -42.24 49.86
#